data_AF-A0A382VRE3-F1
#
_entry.id   AF-A0A382VRE3-F1
#
_cell.length_a   1.000
_cell.length_b   1.000
_cell.length_c   1.000
_cell.angle_alpha   90.00
_cell.angle_beta   90.00
_cell.angle_gamma   90.00
#
_symmetry.space_group_name_H-M   'P 1'
#
loop_
_entity.id
_entity.type
_entity.pdbx_description
1 polymer ?
#
loop_
_entity_poly.entity_id
_entity_poly.type
_entity_poly.pdbx_seq_one_letter_code
_entity_poly.pdbx_strand_id
1 'polypeptide(L)'
;VSWLWEGWLPKGKLVLLDGNPGCGKTTIALDLVARLASGRPLPDGNAVEPVVSLILNPEDGMDDTIVPRLIAADADLDLVHLWD
;
A
#
# COMPACT_ATOMS: atom_id res chain seq x y z
N VAL A 1 -3.71 -18.14 -12.24
CA VAL A 1 -3.17 -17.40 -11.07
C VAL A 1 -4.30 -16.56 -10.52
N SER A 2 -4.48 -16.49 -9.19
CA SER A 2 -5.42 -15.55 -8.58
C SER A 2 -4.70 -14.22 -8.34
N TRP A 3 -5.33 -13.11 -8.65
CA TRP A 3 -4.72 -11.78 -8.64
C TRP A 3 -5.39 -10.89 -7.59
N LEU A 4 -4.60 -10.06 -6.92
CA LEU A 4 -5.07 -8.87 -6.21
C LEU A 4 -5.13 -7.68 -7.17
N TRP A 5 -4.09 -7.54 -8.01
CA TRP A 5 -4.02 -6.60 -9.11
C TRP A 5 -3.48 -7.33 -10.34
N GLU A 6 -4.29 -7.46 -11.39
CA GLU A 6 -3.98 -8.30 -12.53
C GLU A 6 -2.70 -7.84 -13.25
N GLY A 7 -1.76 -8.77 -13.45
CA GLY A 7 -0.47 -8.50 -14.08
C GLY A 7 0.60 -7.89 -13.17
N TRP A 8 0.23 -7.40 -11.98
CA TRP A 8 1.15 -6.71 -11.06
C TRP A 8 1.31 -7.42 -9.72
N LEU A 9 0.21 -7.81 -9.07
CA LEU A 9 0.21 -8.38 -7.72
C LEU A 9 -0.58 -9.69 -7.67
N PRO A 10 0.10 -10.85 -7.81
CA PRO A 10 -0.55 -12.14 -7.63
C PRO A 10 -0.86 -12.39 -6.15
N LYS A 11 -2.08 -12.84 -5.88
CA LYS A 11 -2.54 -13.12 -4.52
C LYS A 11 -1.80 -14.33 -3.93
N GLY A 12 -1.38 -14.21 -2.67
CA GLY A 12 -0.71 -15.30 -1.92
C GLY A 12 0.73 -15.58 -2.37
N LYS A 13 1.40 -14.60 -3.00
CA LYS A 13 2.80 -14.69 -3.41
C LYS A 13 3.59 -13.48 -2.91
N LEU A 14 4.89 -13.68 -2.71
CA LEU A 14 5.82 -12.59 -2.41
C LEU A 14 6.16 -11.82 -3.70
N VAL A 15 6.14 -10.49 -3.64
CA VAL A 15 6.47 -9.59 -4.75
C VAL A 15 7.54 -8.62 -4.27
N LEU A 16 8.55 -8.36 -5.10
CA LEU A 16 9.61 -7.39 -4.83
C LEU A 16 9.38 -6.12 -5.66
N LEU A 17 9.31 -4.97 -5.00
CA LEU A 17 9.34 -3.65 -5.61
C LEU A 17 10.74 -3.05 -5.40
N ASP A 18 11.58 -3.08 -6.44
CA ASP A 18 12.96 -2.63 -6.39
C ASP A 18 13.22 -1.41 -7.28
N GLY A 19 14.26 -0.65 -6.95
CA GLY A 19 14.65 0.58 -7.63
C GLY A 19 15.57 1.45 -6.80
N ASN A 20 16.18 2.45 -7.42
CA ASN A 20 17.14 3.34 -6.75
C ASN A 20 16.52 4.12 -5.57
N PRO A 21 17.34 4.61 -4.61
CA PRO A 21 16.87 5.54 -3.59
C PRO A 21 16.17 6.76 -4.22
N GLY A 22 15.08 7.22 -3.61
CA GLY A 22 14.32 8.38 -4.09
C GLY A 22 13.42 8.15 -5.31
N CYS A 23 13.37 6.94 -5.89
CA CYS A 23 12.51 6.66 -7.06
C CYS A 23 11.03 6.43 -6.74
N GLY A 24 10.61 6.64 -5.47
CA GLY A 24 9.20 6.57 -5.07
C GLY A 24 8.65 5.18 -4.71
N LYS A 25 9.50 4.18 -4.39
CA LYS A 25 9.05 2.83 -3.98
C LYS A 25 8.05 2.87 -2.82
N THR A 26 8.42 3.53 -1.73
CA THR A 26 7.55 3.69 -0.55
C THR A 26 6.28 4.45 -0.92
N THR A 27 6.36 5.47 -1.77
CA THR A 27 5.19 6.20 -2.25
C THR A 27 4.21 5.29 -3.00
N ILE A 28 4.70 4.44 -3.91
CA ILE A 28 3.87 3.47 -4.63
C ILE A 28 3.24 2.45 -3.68
N ALA A 29 4.03 1.93 -2.73
CA ALA A 29 3.55 0.96 -1.75
C ALA A 29 2.44 1.56 -0.86
N LEU A 30 2.62 2.80 -0.37
CA LEU A 30 1.63 3.47 0.46
C LEU A 30 0.37 3.87 -0.31
N ASP A 31 0.47 4.33 -1.56
CA ASP A 31 -0.72 4.60 -2.41
C ASP A 31 -1.53 3.33 -2.64
N LEU A 32 -0.86 2.21 -2.91
CA LEU A 32 -1.52 0.92 -3.07
C LEU A 32 -2.22 0.47 -1.79
N VAL A 33 -1.54 0.55 -0.63
CA VAL A 33 -2.16 0.24 0.67
C VAL A 33 -3.36 1.14 0.93
N ALA A 34 -3.25 2.44 0.65
CA ALA A 34 -4.34 3.37 0.84
C ALA A 34 -5.55 3.02 -0.03
N ARG A 35 -5.35 2.71 -1.31
CA ARG A 35 -6.44 2.27 -2.21
C ARG A 35 -7.11 0.99 -1.72
N LEU A 36 -6.30 0.02 -1.29
CA LEU A 36 -6.77 -1.24 -0.76
C LEU A 36 -7.58 -1.04 0.53
N ALA A 37 -7.10 -0.21 1.45
CA ALA A 37 -7.81 0.09 2.69
C ALA A 37 -9.13 0.83 2.43
N SER A 38 -9.13 1.83 1.55
CA SER A 38 -10.32 2.66 1.29
C SER A 38 -11.27 2.11 0.21
N GLY A 39 -11.01 0.92 -0.35
CA GLY A 39 -11.78 0.37 -1.47
C GLY A 39 -11.77 1.24 -2.74
N ARG A 40 -10.74 2.08 -2.92
CA ARG A 40 -10.61 2.92 -4.12
C ARG A 40 -10.13 2.07 -5.30
N PRO A 41 -10.50 2.41 -6.55
CA PRO A 41 -10.00 1.70 -7.71
C PRO A 41 -8.47 1.60 -7.73
N LEU A 42 -7.95 0.45 -8.16
CA LEU A 42 -6.53 0.27 -8.43
C LEU A 42 -6.07 1.20 -9.58
N PRO A 43 -4.76 1.38 -9.82
CA PRO A 43 -4.27 2.32 -10.84
C PRO A 43 -4.76 2.04 -12.28
N ASP A 44 -5.20 0.83 -12.56
CA ASP A 44 -5.81 0.43 -13.84
C ASP A 44 -7.33 0.66 -13.91
N GLY A 45 -7.93 1.16 -12.84
CA GLY A 45 -9.36 1.46 -12.73
C GLY A 45 -10.22 0.29 -12.22
N ASN A 46 -9.64 -0.89 -11.97
CA ASN A 46 -10.39 -2.02 -11.43
C ASN A 46 -10.85 -1.75 -9.98
N ALA A 47 -12.12 -2.04 -9.71
CA ALA A 47 -12.67 -1.95 -8.37
C ALA A 47 -12.07 -3.03 -7.45
N VAL A 48 -11.93 -2.70 -6.17
CA VAL A 48 -11.45 -3.63 -5.14
C VAL A 48 -12.28 -3.42 -3.87
N GLU A 49 -12.67 -4.52 -3.24
CA GLU A 49 -13.26 -4.46 -1.91
C GLU A 49 -12.20 -4.02 -0.89
N PRO A 50 -12.55 -3.28 0.18
CA PRO A 50 -11.61 -2.91 1.23
C PRO A 50 -10.83 -4.10 1.79
N VAL A 51 -9.51 -3.93 1.95
CA VAL A 51 -8.58 -4.95 2.45
C VAL A 51 -7.76 -4.41 3.61
N VAL A 52 -7.75 -5.16 4.72
CA VAL A 52 -6.86 -4.89 5.85
C VAL A 52 -5.41 -5.10 5.43
N SER A 53 -4.56 -4.11 5.71
CA SER A 53 -3.14 -4.10 5.36
C SER A 53 -2.27 -3.98 6.61
N LEU A 54 -1.10 -4.63 6.57
CA LEU A 54 -0.06 -4.49 7.59
C LEU A 54 1.19 -3.88 6.94
N ILE A 55 1.67 -2.77 7.48
CA ILE A 55 2.94 -2.16 7.10
C ILE A 55 3.97 -2.49 8.19
N LEU A 56 5.05 -3.16 7.78
CA LEU A 56 6.23 -3.38 8.60
C LEU A 56 7.28 -2.36 8.18
N ASN A 57 7.65 -1.45 9.07
CA ASN A 57 8.57 -0.36 8.73
C ASN A 57 9.46 0.04 9.91
N PRO A 58 10.73 -0.40 9.92
CA PRO A 58 11.72 0.03 10.92
C PRO A 58 12.53 1.27 10.49
N GLU A 59 12.34 1.77 9.26
CA GLU A 59 13.20 2.81 8.67
C GLU A 59 12.69 4.23 8.94
N ASP A 60 11.42 4.49 8.59
CA ASP A 60 10.78 5.81 8.68
C ASP A 60 9.96 5.97 9.97
N GLY A 61 9.81 7.19 10.47
CA GLY A 61 8.95 7.48 11.63
C GLY A 61 7.46 7.29 11.32
N MET A 62 6.72 6.67 12.25
CA MET A 62 5.27 6.46 12.05
C MET A 62 4.50 7.78 12.04
N ASP A 63 4.69 8.60 13.07
CA ASP A 63 3.89 9.81 13.30
C ASP A 63 4.23 10.97 12.35
N ASP A 64 5.46 11.04 11.85
CA ASP A 64 5.94 12.14 11.02
C ASP A 64 6.07 11.80 9.53
N THR A 65 6.06 10.51 9.18
CA THR A 65 6.34 10.06 7.81
C THR A 65 5.28 9.11 7.27
N ILE A 66 5.05 7.96 7.91
CA ILE A 66 4.13 6.94 7.36
C ILE A 66 2.68 7.38 7.48
N VAL A 67 2.21 7.76 8.67
CA VAL A 67 0.81 8.15 8.91
C VAL A 67 0.44 9.39 8.09
N PRO A 68 1.23 10.49 8.06
CA PRO A 68 0.90 11.64 7.22
C PRO A 68 0.79 11.31 5.73
N ARG A 69 1.62 10.38 5.22
CA ARG A 69 1.55 9.94 3.81
C ARG A 69 0.32 9.09 3.52
N LEU A 70 -0.08 8.22 4.46
CA LEU A 70 -1.32 7.45 4.34
C LEU A 70 -2.55 8.36 4.34
N ILE A 71 -2.59 9.36 5.22
CA ILE A 71 -3.65 10.38 5.24
C ILE A 71 -3.68 11.15 3.93
N ALA A 72 -2.53 11.60 3.43
CA ALA A 72 -2.45 12.31 2.15
C ALA A 72 -2.84 11.44 0.95
N ALA A 73 -2.79 10.11 1.08
CA ALA A 73 -3.24 9.15 0.10
C ALA A 73 -4.68 8.69 0.32
N ASP A 74 -5.47 9.34 1.19
CA ASP A 74 -6.85 8.99 1.51
C ASP A 74 -7.02 7.55 2.01
N ALA A 75 -6.08 7.04 2.80
CA ALA A 75 -6.19 5.72 3.42
C ALA A 75 -7.27 5.70 4.51
N ASP A 76 -8.04 4.61 4.56
CA ASP A 76 -8.81 4.28 5.75
C ASP A 76 -7.87 3.69 6.81
N LEU A 77 -7.49 4.50 7.80
CA LEU A 77 -6.51 4.10 8.83
C LEU A 77 -7.04 2.99 9.76
N ASP A 78 -8.35 2.76 9.85
CA ASP A 78 -8.91 1.66 10.65
C ASP A 78 -8.56 0.29 10.05
N LEU A 79 -8.22 0.25 8.75
CA LEU A 79 -7.83 -0.95 8.01
C LEU A 79 -6.32 -1.01 7.72
N VAL A 80 -5.52 -0.12 8.32
CA VAL A 80 -4.06 -0.14 8.19
C VAL A 80 -3.40 -0.33 9.56
N HIS A 81 -2.80 -1.50 9.76
CA HIS A 81 -1.99 -1.78 10.93
C HIS A 81 -0.53 -1.43 10.66
N LEU A 82 0.11 -0.76 11.61
CA LEU A 82 1.52 -0.39 11.55
C LEU A 82 2.28 -1.20 12.61
N TRP A 83 3.46 -1.69 12.25
CA TRP A 83 4.36 -2.39 13.18
C TRP A 83 5.82 -2.00 12.94
N ASP A 84 6.49 -1.72 14.05
CA ASP A 84 7.87 -1.25 14.20
C ASP A 84 8.83 -2.38 14.60
#